data_AF-A0A9W4XBR6-F1
#
_entry.id   AF-A0A9W4XBR6-F1
#
_cell.length_a   1.000
_cell.length_b   1.000
_cell.length_c   1.000
_cell.angle_alpha   90.00
_cell.angle_beta   90.00
_cell.angle_gamma   90.00
#
_symmetry.space_group_name_H-M   'P 1'
#
loop_
_entity.id
_entity.type
_entity.pdbx_description
1 polymer ?
#
loop_
_entity_poly.entity_id
_entity_poly.type
_entity_poly.pdbx_seq_one_letter_code
_entity_poly.pdbx_strand_id
1 'polypeptide(L)'
;RWITDKSISCIINSCPNLRNLDIAYSKGDVKDASMLIQRCLSIEYLDFSGAMALWNDELIIAIIKGSPNLRHLEINGNEITDKVTEALAHSCHKLEYLDLGCCDFVSESSICNVLRSCPKIQHLNLSCCNITSMTIKEIARSCLNLKFLDLD
;
A
#
# COMPACT_ATOMS: atom_id res chain seq x y z
N ARG A 1 11.18 4.17 -14.91
CA ARG A 1 11.82 5.46 -14.50
C ARG A 1 12.87 5.16 -13.43
N TRP A 2 13.93 5.95 -13.26
CA TRP A 2 14.92 5.75 -12.17
C TRP A 2 14.59 6.67 -10.98
N ILE A 3 14.29 6.09 -9.82
CA ILE A 3 13.83 6.79 -8.62
C ILE A 3 14.88 6.66 -7.50
N THR A 4 15.05 7.74 -6.74
CA THR A 4 15.97 7.84 -5.60
C THR A 4 15.32 8.58 -4.43
N ASP A 5 15.86 8.43 -3.23
CA ASP A 5 15.40 9.15 -2.02
C ASP A 5 15.31 10.66 -2.26
N LYS A 6 16.32 11.23 -2.92
CA LYS A 6 16.39 12.66 -3.24
C LYS A 6 15.27 13.10 -4.17
N SER A 7 15.00 12.30 -5.22
CA SER A 7 13.94 12.64 -6.18
C SER A 7 12.54 12.60 -5.55
N ILE A 8 12.25 11.58 -4.74
CA ILE A 8 10.96 11.47 -4.04
C ILE A 8 10.82 12.59 -3.01
N SER A 9 11.86 12.81 -2.19
CA SER A 9 11.87 13.87 -1.19
C SER A 9 11.68 15.25 -1.82
N CYS A 10 12.33 15.53 -2.96
CA CYS A 10 12.16 16.78 -3.68
C CYS A 10 10.71 16.99 -4.14
N ILE A 11 10.08 15.99 -4.74
CA ILE A 11 8.67 16.06 -5.19
C ILE A 11 7.75 16.28 -4.00
N ILE A 12 7.88 15.46 -2.95
CA ILE A 12 7.03 15.52 -1.77
C ILE A 12 7.19 16.86 -1.03
N ASN A 13 8.40 17.43 -0.98
CA ASN A 13 8.66 18.73 -0.34
C ASN A 13 8.20 19.91 -1.18
N SER A 14 8.28 19.82 -2.51
CA SER A 14 7.92 20.92 -3.41
C SER A 14 6.43 20.95 -3.75
N CYS A 15 5.73 19.82 -3.60
CA CYS A 15 4.34 19.65 -4.03
C CYS A 15 3.41 19.31 -2.85
N PRO A 16 3.06 20.29 -1.98
CA PRO A 16 2.22 20.04 -0.79
C PRO A 16 0.78 19.59 -1.13
N ASN A 17 0.32 19.89 -2.35
CA ASN A 17 -1.02 19.53 -2.85
C ASN A 17 -1.02 18.24 -3.68
N LEU A 18 0.09 17.49 -3.71
CA LEU A 18 0.16 16.24 -4.46
C LEU A 18 -0.79 15.20 -3.83
N ARG A 19 -1.78 14.76 -4.62
CA ARG A 19 -2.79 13.76 -4.21
C ARG A 19 -2.58 12.40 -4.88
N ASN A 20 -1.92 12.37 -6.03
CA ASN A 20 -1.73 11.19 -6.83
C ASN A 20 -0.23 11.01 -7.08
N LEU A 21 0.33 9.90 -6.61
CA LEU A 21 1.71 9.53 -6.84
C LEU A 21 1.74 8.15 -7.50
N ASP A 22 2.16 8.11 -8.76
CA ASP A 22 2.37 6.90 -9.53
C ASP A 22 3.86 6.76 -9.82
N ILE A 23 4.45 5.67 -9.32
CA ILE A 23 5.80 5.24 -9.65
C ILE A 23 5.85 3.75 -10.05
N ALA A 24 4.76 3.22 -10.59
CA ALA A 24 4.66 1.84 -11.04
C ALA A 24 5.81 1.48 -12.00
N TYR A 25 6.31 0.25 -11.89
CA TYR A 25 7.38 -0.31 -12.72
C TYR A 25 8.63 0.56 -12.77
N SER A 26 8.84 1.39 -11.75
CA SER A 26 10.06 2.18 -11.62
C SER A 26 11.21 1.33 -11.07
N LYS A 27 12.40 1.64 -11.56
CA LYS A 27 13.67 1.16 -11.03
C LYS A 27 14.21 2.22 -10.08
N GLY A 28 15.09 1.87 -9.16
CA GLY A 28 15.64 2.86 -8.26
C GLY A 28 16.63 2.34 -7.27
N ASP A 29 17.20 3.30 -6.55
CA ASP A 29 18.12 3.11 -5.42
C ASP A 29 17.63 4.05 -4.33
N VAL A 30 16.68 3.54 -3.55
CA VAL A 30 16.05 4.22 -2.41
C VAL A 30 16.60 3.56 -1.16
N LYS A 31 17.40 4.29 -0.41
CA LYS A 31 18.15 3.81 0.76
C LYS A 31 17.70 4.45 2.06
N ASP A 32 17.02 5.59 2.00
CA ASP A 32 16.66 6.38 3.17
C ASP A 32 15.36 7.14 2.94
N ALA A 33 14.30 6.63 3.56
CA ALA A 33 12.98 7.27 3.60
C ALA A 33 12.71 8.02 4.92
N SER A 34 13.71 8.19 5.79
CA SER A 34 13.53 8.77 7.13
C SER A 34 12.93 10.17 7.09
N MET A 35 13.25 10.95 6.05
CA MET A 35 12.73 12.30 5.82
C MET A 35 11.22 12.36 5.62
N LEU A 36 10.55 11.22 5.36
CA LEU A 36 9.11 11.14 5.15
C LEU A 36 8.33 10.75 6.42
N ILE A 37 8.99 10.22 7.46
CA ILE A 37 8.36 9.58 8.64
C ILE A 37 7.51 10.54 9.49
N GLN A 38 7.71 11.86 9.37
CA GLN A 38 7.01 12.88 10.18
C GLN A 38 6.09 13.80 9.37
N ARG A 39 5.85 13.48 8.10
CA ARG A 39 5.08 14.36 7.20
C ARG A 39 3.64 13.90 7.08
N CYS A 40 2.71 14.85 7.13
CA CYS A 40 1.35 14.64 6.65
C CYS A 40 1.32 14.98 5.15
N LEU A 41 0.99 13.98 4.35
CA LEU A 41 0.90 14.02 2.91
C LEU A 41 -0.57 14.05 2.52
N SER A 42 -0.88 14.81 1.48
CA SER A 42 -2.23 14.92 0.91
C SER A 42 -2.55 13.77 -0.06
N ILE A 43 -1.75 12.69 -0.06
CA ILE A 43 -1.88 11.59 -1.00
C ILE A 43 -3.17 10.82 -0.75
N GLU A 44 -3.92 10.62 -1.82
CA GLU A 44 -5.17 9.84 -1.88
C GLU A 44 -5.05 8.64 -2.81
N TYR A 45 -4.18 8.72 -3.82
CA TYR A 45 -3.89 7.66 -4.79
C TYR A 45 -2.39 7.38 -4.81
N LEU A 46 -2.02 6.13 -4.60
CA LEU A 46 -0.65 5.66 -4.62
C LEU A 46 -0.55 4.39 -5.47
N ASP A 47 0.28 4.45 -6.51
CA ASP A 47 0.62 3.29 -7.34
C ASP A 47 2.12 3.04 -7.29
N PHE A 48 2.47 1.87 -6.76
CA PHE A 48 3.81 1.34 -6.55
C PHE A 48 3.96 -0.05 -7.21
N SER A 49 3.05 -0.44 -8.10
CA SER A 49 3.00 -1.81 -8.64
C SER A 49 4.26 -2.17 -9.42
N GLY A 50 4.81 -3.35 -9.15
CA GLY A 50 6.05 -3.84 -9.76
C GLY A 50 7.24 -2.88 -9.65
N ALA A 51 7.27 -2.02 -8.63
CA ALA A 51 8.35 -1.09 -8.39
C ALA A 51 9.58 -1.83 -7.88
N MET A 52 10.44 -2.27 -8.82
CA MET A 52 11.78 -2.83 -8.56
C MET A 52 12.73 -1.87 -7.79
N ALA A 53 12.28 -0.64 -7.52
CA ALA A 53 12.97 0.33 -6.66
C ALA A 53 12.84 0.01 -5.17
N LEU A 54 11.91 -0.84 -4.75
CA LEU A 54 11.74 -1.29 -3.37
C LEU A 54 12.75 -2.40 -3.06
N TRP A 55 13.96 -2.02 -2.62
CA TRP A 55 14.90 -2.99 -2.03
C TRP A 55 14.50 -3.36 -0.59
N ASN A 56 13.56 -2.61 0.00
CA ASN A 56 12.95 -2.84 1.31
C ASN A 56 11.61 -2.08 1.44
N ASP A 57 10.90 -2.29 2.54
CA ASP A 57 9.60 -1.66 2.82
C ASP A 57 9.66 -0.20 3.29
N GLU A 58 10.84 0.38 3.55
CA GLU A 58 10.95 1.62 4.32
C GLU A 58 10.26 2.80 3.65
N LEU A 59 10.45 2.94 2.35
CA LEU A 59 9.85 4.04 1.57
C LEU A 59 8.33 3.97 1.58
N ILE A 60 7.78 2.81 1.26
CA ILE A 60 6.34 2.67 1.15
C ILE A 60 5.67 2.81 2.53
N ILE A 61 6.29 2.28 3.59
CA ILE A 61 5.84 2.48 4.96
C ILE A 61 5.83 3.96 5.32
N ALA A 62 6.87 4.72 4.96
CA ALA A 62 6.93 6.14 5.29
C ALA A 62 5.84 6.94 4.56
N ILE A 63 5.59 6.64 3.28
CA ILE A 63 4.49 7.28 2.53
C ILE A 63 3.13 6.89 3.11
N ILE A 64 2.89 5.61 3.42
CA ILE A 64 1.64 5.11 4.02
C ILE A 64 1.36 5.82 5.35
N LYS A 65 2.34 5.84 6.26
CA LYS A 65 2.22 6.51 7.56
C LYS A 65 1.96 8.01 7.43
N GLY A 66 2.54 8.62 6.40
CA GLY A 66 2.32 10.03 6.10
C GLY A 66 0.99 10.32 5.39
N SER A 67 0.27 9.33 4.88
CA SER A 67 -0.90 9.52 4.00
C SER A 67 -2.21 9.03 4.65
N PRO A 68 -2.71 9.67 5.72
CA PRO A 68 -3.92 9.23 6.43
C PRO A 68 -5.21 9.38 5.60
N ASN A 69 -5.14 10.09 4.46
CA ASN A 69 -6.24 10.25 3.52
C ASN A 69 -6.16 9.28 2.33
N LEU A 70 -5.26 8.30 2.34
CA LEU A 70 -5.12 7.33 1.25
C LEU A 70 -6.44 6.58 1.04
N ARG A 71 -6.89 6.53 -0.22
CA ARG A 71 -8.12 5.87 -0.67
C ARG A 71 -7.85 4.77 -1.67
N HIS A 72 -6.77 4.89 -2.44
CA HIS A 72 -6.42 3.94 -3.48
C HIS A 72 -4.95 3.57 -3.37
N LEU A 73 -4.68 2.27 -3.26
CA LEU A 73 -3.34 1.72 -3.16
C LEU A 73 -3.17 0.51 -4.08
N GLU A 74 -2.18 0.61 -4.97
CA GLU A 74 -1.72 -0.47 -5.82
C GLU A 74 -0.25 -0.78 -5.47
N ILE A 75 0.01 -1.99 -4.96
CA ILE A 75 1.36 -2.44 -4.55
C ILE A 75 1.67 -3.86 -5.02
N ASN A 76 0.88 -4.37 -5.97
CA ASN A 76 1.01 -5.71 -6.50
C ASN A 76 2.35 -5.95 -7.21
N GLY A 77 2.80 -7.20 -7.22
CA GLY A 77 4.04 -7.63 -7.87
C GLY A 77 5.31 -7.09 -7.21
N ASN A 78 5.27 -6.77 -5.91
CA ASN A 78 6.43 -6.36 -5.13
C ASN A 78 6.76 -7.37 -4.03
N GLU A 79 8.03 -7.49 -3.67
CA GLU A 79 8.49 -8.30 -2.54
C GLU A 79 8.39 -7.53 -1.21
N ILE A 80 7.17 -7.28 -0.76
CA ILE A 80 6.88 -6.53 0.49
C ILE A 80 6.59 -7.45 1.69
N THR A 81 6.83 -6.98 2.91
CA THR A 81 6.54 -7.76 4.13
C THR A 81 5.30 -7.27 4.89
N ASP A 82 4.92 -8.03 5.93
CA ASP A 82 3.85 -7.68 6.87
C ASP A 82 3.99 -6.28 7.49
N LYS A 83 5.20 -5.69 7.50
CA LYS A 83 5.39 -4.31 7.98
C LYS A 83 4.59 -3.29 7.17
N VAL A 84 4.39 -3.53 5.87
CA VAL A 84 3.59 -2.67 5.00
C VAL A 84 2.12 -2.77 5.36
N THR A 85 1.58 -3.99 5.51
CA THR A 85 0.18 -4.20 5.89
C THR A 85 -0.11 -3.75 7.32
N GLU A 86 0.83 -3.91 8.25
CA GLU A 86 0.76 -3.29 9.57
C GLU A 86 0.66 -1.77 9.48
N ALA A 87 1.50 -1.11 8.67
CA ALA A 87 1.42 0.34 8.49
C ALA A 87 0.06 0.77 7.91
N LEU A 88 -0.48 0.03 6.93
CA LEU A 88 -1.81 0.28 6.36
C LEU A 88 -2.90 0.21 7.42
N ALA A 89 -2.90 -0.87 8.22
CA ALA A 89 -3.90 -1.10 9.25
C ALA A 89 -3.91 -0.02 10.34
N HIS A 90 -2.80 0.69 10.56
CA HIS A 90 -2.70 1.77 11.55
C HIS A 90 -2.96 3.17 10.99
N SER A 91 -2.81 3.40 9.68
CA SER A 91 -2.79 4.76 9.10
C SER A 91 -3.89 5.02 8.09
N CYS A 92 -4.31 4.03 7.30
CA CYS A 92 -5.11 4.24 6.10
C CYS A 92 -6.56 3.76 6.23
N HIS A 93 -7.27 4.19 7.27
CA HIS A 93 -8.67 3.78 7.53
C HIS A 93 -9.71 4.23 6.48
N LYS A 94 -9.30 5.06 5.52
CA LYS A 94 -10.14 5.55 4.42
C LYS A 94 -9.97 4.75 3.12
N LEU A 95 -9.18 3.68 3.14
CA LEU A 95 -8.88 2.90 1.95
C LEU A 95 -10.15 2.28 1.34
N GLU A 96 -10.30 2.46 0.04
CA GLU A 96 -11.43 2.01 -0.79
C GLU A 96 -10.98 1.01 -1.85
N TYR A 97 -9.73 1.12 -2.32
CA TYR A 97 -9.11 0.22 -3.28
C TYR A 97 -7.78 -0.27 -2.73
N LEU A 98 -7.60 -1.59 -2.71
CA LEU A 98 -6.36 -2.24 -2.32
C LEU A 98 -6.03 -3.37 -3.30
N ASP A 99 -4.84 -3.31 -3.90
CA ASP A 99 -4.26 -4.38 -4.69
C ASP A 99 -2.95 -4.89 -4.06
N LEU A 100 -3.00 -6.14 -3.56
CA LEU A 100 -1.88 -6.89 -3.00
C LEU A 100 -1.48 -8.09 -3.89
N GLY A 101 -1.94 -8.14 -5.15
CA GLY A 101 -1.70 -9.28 -6.02
C GLY A 101 -0.22 -9.64 -6.14
N CYS A 102 0.13 -10.92 -6.12
CA CYS A 102 1.51 -11.41 -6.20
C CYS A 102 2.46 -10.86 -5.12
N CYS A 103 1.94 -10.52 -3.93
CA CYS A 103 2.75 -10.15 -2.76
C CYS A 103 2.96 -11.37 -1.84
N ASP A 104 3.82 -12.30 -2.26
CA ASP A 104 3.99 -13.64 -1.65
C ASP A 104 4.48 -13.65 -0.20
N PHE A 105 5.13 -12.57 0.25
CA PHE A 105 5.72 -12.45 1.59
C PHE A 105 4.78 -11.81 2.62
N VAL A 106 3.55 -11.49 2.21
CA VAL A 106 2.52 -10.95 3.11
C VAL A 106 1.70 -12.11 3.67
N SER A 107 1.66 -12.21 5.00
CA SER A 107 0.95 -13.28 5.69
C SER A 107 -0.57 -13.08 5.67
N GLU A 108 -1.29 -14.20 5.67
CA GLU A 108 -2.74 -14.22 5.80
C GLU A 108 -3.25 -13.40 7.01
N SER A 109 -2.53 -13.50 8.13
CA SER A 109 -2.90 -12.82 9.38
C SER A 109 -2.80 -11.30 9.25
N SER A 110 -1.78 -10.80 8.55
CA SER A 110 -1.57 -9.36 8.36
C SER A 110 -2.59 -8.78 7.37
N ILE A 111 -2.94 -9.53 6.30
CA ILE A 111 -4.04 -9.19 5.39
C ILE A 111 -5.34 -9.04 6.18
N CYS A 112 -5.70 -10.04 6.99
CA CYS A 112 -6.90 -9.98 7.83
C CYS A 112 -6.92 -8.75 8.73
N ASN A 113 -5.77 -8.32 9.24
CA ASN A 113 -5.68 -7.10 10.05
C ASN A 113 -6.02 -5.83 9.24
N VAL A 114 -5.52 -5.73 8.00
CA VAL A 114 -5.88 -4.62 7.09
C VAL A 114 -7.37 -4.58 6.82
N LEU A 115 -7.98 -5.74 6.52
CA LEU A 115 -9.42 -5.83 6.23
C LEU A 115 -10.28 -5.34 7.41
N ARG A 116 -9.89 -5.66 8.65
CA ARG A 116 -10.57 -5.16 9.86
C ARG A 116 -10.42 -3.65 10.04
N SER A 117 -9.25 -3.12 9.74
CA SER A 117 -8.93 -1.71 9.93
C SER A 117 -9.42 -0.79 8.81
N CYS A 118 -9.79 -1.35 7.66
CA CYS A 118 -10.19 -0.60 6.46
C CYS A 118 -11.63 -0.99 6.01
N PRO A 119 -12.68 -0.61 6.77
CA PRO A 119 -14.06 -1.02 6.49
C PRO A 119 -14.67 -0.39 5.22
N LYS A 120 -13.95 0.54 4.58
CA LYS A 120 -14.39 1.24 3.36
C LYS A 120 -13.95 0.56 2.06
N ILE A 121 -13.22 -0.55 2.14
CA ILE A 121 -12.76 -1.29 0.97
C ILE A 121 -13.97 -1.67 0.09
N GLN A 122 -13.87 -1.30 -1.18
CA GLN A 122 -14.80 -1.56 -2.26
C GLN A 122 -14.17 -2.43 -3.35
N HIS A 123 -12.85 -2.35 -3.52
CA HIS A 123 -12.10 -3.16 -4.47
C HIS A 123 -10.93 -3.81 -3.74
N LEU A 124 -10.85 -5.14 -3.83
CA LEU A 124 -9.81 -5.92 -3.19
C LEU A 124 -9.26 -6.93 -4.18
N ASN A 125 -7.97 -6.87 -4.43
CA ASN A 125 -7.24 -7.89 -5.18
C ASN A 125 -6.23 -8.58 -4.26
N LEU A 126 -6.38 -9.89 -4.10
CA LEU A 126 -5.50 -10.80 -3.37
C LEU A 126 -5.02 -11.96 -4.28
N SER A 127 -5.03 -11.76 -5.60
CA SER A 127 -4.61 -12.77 -6.57
C SER A 127 -3.19 -13.25 -6.26
N CYS A 128 -2.94 -14.55 -6.34
CA CYS A 128 -1.65 -15.17 -6.00
C CYS A 128 -1.16 -14.94 -4.56
N CYS A 129 -2.00 -14.44 -3.64
CA CYS A 129 -1.67 -14.44 -2.21
C CYS A 129 -1.95 -15.82 -1.58
N ASN A 130 -1.13 -16.24 -0.61
CA ASN A 130 -1.38 -17.47 0.13
C ASN A 130 -2.48 -17.30 1.19
N ILE A 131 -3.73 -17.40 0.77
CA ILE A 131 -4.92 -17.21 1.62
C ILE A 131 -5.75 -18.49 1.76
N THR A 132 -6.51 -18.58 2.84
CA THR A 132 -7.40 -19.70 3.14
C THR A 132 -8.83 -19.23 3.38
N SER A 133 -9.71 -20.15 3.77
CA SER A 133 -11.07 -19.84 4.21
C SER A 133 -11.12 -18.84 5.38
N MET A 134 -10.03 -18.66 6.13
CA MET A 134 -9.93 -17.65 7.18
C MET A 134 -10.03 -16.23 6.59
N THR A 135 -9.23 -15.92 5.57
CA THR A 135 -9.32 -14.62 4.88
C THR A 135 -10.68 -14.41 4.23
N ILE A 136 -11.26 -15.43 3.59
CA ILE A 136 -12.57 -15.32 2.95
C ILE A 136 -13.66 -14.95 3.97
N LYS A 137 -13.65 -15.58 5.15
CA LYS A 137 -14.58 -15.24 6.25
C LYS A 137 -14.34 -13.83 6.76
N GLU A 138 -13.09 -13.39 6.84
CA GLU A 138 -12.74 -12.03 7.26
C GLU A 138 -13.24 -10.98 6.25
N ILE A 139 -13.07 -11.22 4.95
CA ILE A 139 -13.60 -10.36 3.88
C ILE A 139 -15.12 -10.20 4.06
N ALA A 140 -15.85 -11.31 4.18
CA ALA A 140 -17.31 -11.29 4.34
C ALA A 140 -17.77 -10.55 5.61
N ARG A 141 -16.94 -10.54 6.66
CA ARG A 141 -17.24 -9.89 7.95
C ARG A 141 -16.92 -8.40 7.96
N SER A 142 -15.82 -7.99 7.35
CA SER A 142 -15.27 -6.64 7.48
C SER A 142 -15.47 -5.74 6.26
N CYS A 143 -15.48 -6.31 5.05
CA CYS A 143 -15.56 -5.55 3.79
C CYS A 143 -17.00 -5.45 3.29
N LEU A 144 -17.90 -4.84 4.07
CA LEU A 144 -19.34 -4.79 3.75
C LEU A 144 -19.68 -3.92 2.54
N ASN A 145 -18.74 -3.09 2.08
CA ASN A 145 -18.89 -2.22 0.92
C ASN A 145 -18.25 -2.82 -0.36
N LEU A 146 -17.78 -4.06 -0.31
CA LEU A 146 -17.05 -4.70 -1.40
C LEU A 146 -17.91 -4.81 -2.66
N LYS A 147 -17.35 -4.37 -3.79
CA LYS A 147 -17.96 -4.38 -5.13
C LYS A 147 -17.17 -5.23 -6.11
N PHE A 148 -15.86 -5.36 -5.90
CA PHE A 148 -14.97 -6.17 -6.70
C PHE A 148 -14.03 -6.96 -5.79
N LEU A 149 -13.86 -8.25 -6.11
CA LEU A 149 -12.98 -9.16 -5.41
C LEU A 149 -12.27 -10.05 -6.42
N ASP A 150 -10.94 -10.06 -6.38
CA ASP A 150 -10.09 -10.96 -7.13
C ASP A 150 -9.25 -11.81 -6.17
N LEU A 151 -9.31 -13.14 -6.34
CA LEU A 151 -8.64 -14.15 -5.53
C LEU A 151 -7.89 -15.17 -6.41
N ASP A 152 -7.76 -14.93 -7.72
CA ASP A 152 -7.25 -15.91 -8.69
C ASP A 152 -5.75 -16.24 -8.50
#